data_AF-A0A0C9SSQ3-F1
#
_entry.id   AF-A0A0C9SSQ3-F1
#
_cell.length_a   1.000
_cell.length_b   1.000
_cell.length_c   1.000
_cell.angle_alpha   90.00
_cell.angle_beta   90.00
_cell.angle_gamma   90.00
#
_symmetry.space_group_name_H-M   'P 1'
#
loop_
_entity.id
_entity.type
_entity.pdbx_description
1 polymer ?
#
loop_
_entity_poly.entity_id
_entity_poly.type
_entity_poly.pdbx_seq_one_letter_code
_entity_poly.pdbx_strand_id
1 'polypeptide(L)'
;HTAIYRRCRKAMIALGASSVLLQRYQELKEEHLQSKTIEIDPSVTGTCGENLPWFWTMNADLQAGNWMSEFLRVKFHRAKANVDRCTEEVALLKMEMQWTANFFQHHSDKWR
;
A
#
# COMPACT_ATOMS: atom_id res chain seq x y z
N HIS A 1 20.75 -2.22 -8.04
CA HIS A 1 19.88 -1.40 -8.92
C HIS A 1 20.32 0.06 -9.04
N THR A 2 20.54 0.78 -7.93
CA THR A 2 20.94 2.21 -7.94
C THR A 2 22.26 2.50 -8.66
N ALA A 3 23.29 1.68 -8.44
CA ALA A 3 24.59 1.81 -9.10
C ALA A 3 24.51 1.60 -10.62
N ILE A 4 23.67 0.67 -11.08
CA ILE A 4 23.45 0.38 -12.50
C ILE A 4 22.78 1.59 -13.16
N TYR A 5 21.72 2.14 -12.54
CA TYR A 5 21.05 3.34 -13.04
C TYR A 5 22.01 4.52 -13.18
N ARG A 6 22.82 4.80 -12.14
CA ARG A 6 23.83 5.88 -12.18
C ARG A 6 24.83 5.69 -13.32
N ARG A 7 25.28 4.45 -13.57
CA ARG A 7 26.19 4.13 -14.69
C ARG A 7 25.52 4.37 -16.05
N CYS A 8 24.28 3.91 -16.22
CA CYS A 8 23.51 4.11 -17.45
C CYS A 8 23.24 5.60 -17.71
N ARG A 9 22.90 6.39 -16.69
CA ARG A 9 22.68 7.84 -16.84
C ARG A 9 23.95 8.58 -17.26
N LYS A 10 25.11 8.20 -16.71
CA LYS A 10 26.41 8.73 -17.15
C LYS A 10 26.68 8.42 -18.62
N ALA A 11 26.38 7.20 -19.06
CA ALA A 11 26.50 6.82 -20.47
C ALA A 11 25.52 7.61 -21.36
N MET A 12 24.27 7.84 -20.93
CA MET A 12 23.30 8.67 -21.67
C MET A 12 23.78 10.10 -21.89
N ILE A 13 24.41 10.69 -20.86
CA ILE A 13 24.99 12.03 -20.97
C ILE A 13 26.17 12.02 -21.95
N ALA A 14 27.06 11.03 -21.84
CA ALA A 14 28.22 10.89 -22.73
C ALA A 14 27.84 10.67 -24.20
N LEU A 15 26.69 10.03 -24.46
CA LEU A 15 26.14 9.81 -25.79
C LEU A 15 25.36 11.01 -26.34
N GLY A 16 25.26 12.12 -25.61
CA GLY A 16 24.57 13.33 -26.07
C GLY A 16 23.04 13.19 -26.10
N ALA A 17 22.45 12.48 -25.13
CA ALA A 17 21.01 12.34 -25.03
C ALA A 17 20.29 13.71 -24.97
N SER A 18 19.08 13.77 -25.55
CA SER A 18 18.29 15.00 -25.61
C SER A 18 17.90 15.52 -24.22
N SER A 19 17.68 16.84 -24.12
CA SER A 19 17.24 17.49 -22.88
C SER A 19 15.94 16.89 -22.34
N VAL A 20 15.03 16.48 -23.22
CA VAL A 20 13.76 15.80 -22.87
C VAL A 20 14.01 14.48 -22.16
N LEU A 21 14.97 13.67 -22.66
CA LEU A 21 15.34 12.41 -22.02
C LEU A 21 16.02 12.63 -20.67
N LEU A 22 16.87 13.66 -20.57
CA LEU A 22 17.57 13.99 -19.31
C LEU A 22 16.64 14.59 -18.24
N GLN A 23 15.57 15.28 -18.65
CA GLN A 23 14.50 15.74 -17.75
C GLN A 23 13.65 14.57 -17.24
N ARG A 24 13.37 13.58 -18.10
CA ARG A 24 12.62 12.39 -17.70
C ARG A 24 13.43 11.48 -16.77
N TYR A 25 14.72 11.29 -17.05
CA TYR A 25 15.63 10.45 -16.26
C TYR A 25 16.52 11.31 -15.37
N GLN A 26 15.93 11.83 -14.30
CA GLN A 26 16.63 12.73 -13.38
C GLN A 26 17.72 12.02 -12.57
N GLU A 27 18.52 12.79 -11.85
CA GLU A 27 19.57 12.25 -10.99
C GLU A 27 18.98 11.51 -9.78
N LEU A 28 19.58 10.36 -9.46
CA LEU A 28 19.17 9.53 -8.32
C LEU A 28 20.02 9.86 -7.09
N LYS A 29 19.53 10.81 -6.31
CA LYS A 29 20.09 11.19 -5.01
C LYS A 29 19.73 10.19 -3.92
N GLU A 30 20.48 10.22 -2.83
CA GLU A 30 20.27 9.34 -1.68
C GLU A 30 18.99 9.67 -0.92
N GLU A 31 18.58 10.94 -0.89
CA GLU A 31 17.29 11.41 -0.36
C GLU A 31 16.08 10.73 -1.02
N HIS A 32 16.18 10.39 -2.32
CA HIS A 32 15.13 9.69 -3.06
C HIS A 32 15.03 8.20 -2.70
N LEU A 33 16.05 7.64 -2.06
CA LEU A 33 16.13 6.23 -1.68
C LEU A 33 15.71 6.01 -0.23
N GLN A 34 15.56 7.08 0.55
CA GLN A 34 15.04 6.98 1.89
C GLN A 34 13.56 6.59 1.78
N SER A 35 13.27 5.35 2.21
CA SER A 35 11.92 4.86 2.44
C SER A 35 11.31 5.61 3.63
N LYS A 36 11.06 6.91 3.49
CA LYS A 36 10.11 7.57 4.39
C LYS A 36 8.77 6.98 4.01
N THR A 37 8.13 6.29 4.96
CA THR A 37 6.72 5.92 4.85
C THR A 37 5.96 7.24 4.73
N ILE A 38 5.80 7.71 3.50
CA ILE A 38 4.94 8.84 3.22
C ILE A 38 3.55 8.30 3.54
N GLU A 39 2.97 8.79 4.64
CA GLU A 39 1.55 8.66 4.87
C GLU A 39 0.87 9.42 3.74
N ILE A 40 0.57 8.69 2.67
CA ILE A 40 -0.29 9.19 1.60
C ILE A 40 -1.67 9.26 2.25
N ASP A 41 -2.03 10.43 2.77
CA ASP A 41 -3.36 10.71 3.26
C ASP A 41 -4.33 10.65 2.07
N PRO A 42 -5.22 9.65 2.01
CA PRO A 42 -6.14 9.51 0.90
C PRO A 42 -7.24 10.59 0.89
N SER A 43 -7.36 11.40 1.94
CA SER A 43 -8.33 12.51 2.01
C SER A 43 -7.88 13.78 1.29
N VAL A 44 -6.57 13.94 1.04
CA VAL A 44 -6.02 15.13 0.38
C VAL A 44 -5.78 14.83 -1.10
N THR A 45 -6.71 15.26 -1.94
CA THR A 45 -6.59 15.13 -3.39
C THR A 45 -5.56 16.14 -3.91
N GLY A 46 -4.45 15.66 -4.46
CA GLY A 46 -3.40 16.49 -5.10
C GLY A 46 -2.02 16.44 -4.44
N THR A 47 -1.90 16.07 -3.16
CA THR A 47 -0.60 15.93 -2.46
C THR A 47 0.10 14.60 -2.73
N CYS A 48 -0.61 13.65 -3.35
CA CYS A 48 -0.16 12.27 -3.59
C CYS A 48 1.14 12.17 -4.43
N GLY A 49 1.60 13.25 -5.07
CA GLY A 49 2.85 13.28 -5.84
C GLY A 49 3.96 14.19 -5.29
N GLU A 50 3.68 15.09 -4.34
CA GLU A 50 4.62 16.18 -3.99
C GLU A 50 5.85 15.69 -3.24
N ASN A 51 5.71 14.63 -2.44
CA ASN A 51 6.80 14.06 -1.64
C ASN A 51 7.41 12.79 -2.25
N LEU A 52 6.88 12.30 -3.38
CA LEU A 52 7.39 11.09 -4.02
C LEU A 52 8.60 11.39 -4.91
N PRO A 53 9.64 10.56 -4.88
CA PRO A 53 10.71 10.62 -5.86
C PRO A 53 10.18 10.56 -7.30
N TRP A 54 10.77 11.37 -8.18
CA TRP A 54 10.40 11.52 -9.60
C TRP A 54 10.26 10.18 -10.36
N PHE A 55 10.97 9.13 -9.96
CA PHE A 55 10.92 7.83 -10.65
C PHE A 55 9.62 7.06 -10.41
N TRP A 56 8.88 7.36 -9.32
CA TRP A 56 7.56 6.79 -9.07
C TRP A 56 6.48 7.42 -9.96
N THR A 57 6.67 8.67 -10.39
CA THR A 57 5.75 9.39 -11.28
C THR A 57 6.13 9.30 -12.75
N MET A 58 7.34 8.82 -13.09
CA MET A 58 7.87 8.73 -14.47
C MET A 58 7.03 7.86 -15.45
N ASN A 59 6.21 6.95 -14.92
CA ASN A 59 5.29 6.11 -15.69
C ASN A 59 3.81 6.40 -15.42
N ALA A 60 3.51 7.47 -14.68
CA ALA A 60 2.12 7.91 -14.48
C ALA A 60 1.50 8.30 -15.83
N ASP A 61 2.22 9.03 -16.69
CA ASP A 61 1.67 9.49 -17.98
C ASP A 61 1.43 8.37 -18.99
N LEU A 62 2.14 7.24 -18.90
CA LEU A 62 2.03 6.14 -19.87
C LEU A 62 0.84 5.21 -19.56
N GLN A 63 0.32 5.25 -18.33
CA GLN A 63 -0.71 4.36 -17.79
C GLN A 63 -1.47 5.08 -16.65
N ALA A 64 -2.01 6.26 -16.93
CA ALA A 64 -2.53 7.27 -15.97
C ALA A 64 -3.63 6.84 -14.98
N GLY A 65 -3.90 5.56 -14.80
CA GLY A 65 -4.80 5.07 -13.77
C GLY A 65 -4.44 3.71 -13.17
N ASN A 66 -3.53 2.91 -13.74
CA ASN A 66 -3.47 1.49 -13.37
C ASN A 66 -2.84 1.26 -11.99
N TRP A 67 -1.60 1.70 -11.75
CA TRP A 67 -0.91 1.32 -10.50
C TRP A 67 -1.55 1.92 -9.24
N MET A 68 -2.03 3.17 -9.31
CA MET A 68 -2.63 3.85 -8.16
C MET A 68 -4.03 3.29 -7.87
N SER A 69 -4.82 2.99 -8.90
CA SER A 69 -6.11 2.33 -8.70
C SER A 69 -5.95 0.93 -8.12
N GLU A 70 -4.93 0.18 -8.57
CA GLU A 70 -4.55 -1.11 -7.98
C GLU A 70 -4.16 -0.98 -6.50
N PHE A 71 -3.34 0.02 -6.16
CA PHE A 71 -2.94 0.28 -4.78
C PHE A 71 -4.16 0.59 -3.88
N LEU A 72 -5.02 1.51 -4.32
CA LEU A 72 -6.23 1.88 -3.59
C LEU A 72 -7.21 0.71 -3.49
N ARG A 73 -7.35 -0.10 -4.55
CA ARG A 73 -8.18 -1.31 -4.56
C ARG A 73 -7.71 -2.33 -3.55
N VAL A 74 -6.41 -2.61 -3.48
CA VAL A 74 -5.82 -3.52 -2.48
C VAL A 74 -6.06 -3.01 -1.06
N LYS A 75 -5.88 -1.70 -0.83
CA LYS A 75 -6.15 -1.07 0.47
C LYS A 75 -7.62 -1.22 0.87
N PHE A 76 -8.54 -0.94 -0.06
CA PHE A 76 -9.97 -1.11 0.15
C PHE A 76 -10.34 -2.56 0.48
N HIS A 77 -9.84 -3.54 -0.28
CA HIS A 77 -10.13 -4.96 -0.01
C HIS A 77 -9.64 -5.40 1.37
N ARG A 78 -8.46 -4.95 1.81
CA ARG A 78 -7.96 -5.25 3.16
C ARG A 78 -8.83 -4.62 4.25
N ALA A 79 -9.22 -3.36 4.07
CA ALA A 79 -10.10 -2.67 5.02
C ALA A 79 -11.46 -3.38 5.11
N LYS A 80 -12.06 -3.72 3.96
CA LYS A 80 -13.31 -4.47 3.89
C LYS A 80 -13.21 -5.84 4.56
N ALA A 81 -12.19 -6.64 4.23
CA ALA A 81 -11.98 -7.95 4.84
C ALA A 81 -11.81 -7.87 6.36
N ASN A 82 -11.17 -6.82 6.87
CA ASN A 82 -11.07 -6.59 8.31
C ASN A 82 -12.43 -6.29 8.95
N VAL A 83 -13.26 -5.47 8.31
CA VAL A 83 -14.62 -5.16 8.79
C VAL A 83 -15.50 -6.42 8.76
N ASP A 84 -15.45 -7.16 7.66
CA ASP A 84 -16.21 -8.42 7.50
C ASP A 84 -15.81 -9.43 8.59
N ARG A 85 -14.49 -9.66 8.80
CA ARG A 85 -13.97 -10.52 9.87
C ARG A 85 -14.43 -10.06 11.26
N CYS A 86 -14.32 -8.76 11.58
CA CYS A 86 -14.76 -8.26 12.88
C CYS A 86 -16.27 -8.47 13.09
N THR A 87 -17.07 -8.37 12.02
CA THR A 87 -18.51 -8.62 12.09
C THR A 87 -18.81 -10.09 12.35
N GLU A 88 -18.11 -11.00 11.68
CA GLU A 88 -18.20 -12.44 11.91
C GLU A 88 -17.79 -12.81 13.34
N GLU A 89 -16.68 -12.28 13.84
CA GLU A 89 -16.20 -12.52 15.21
C GLU A 89 -17.22 -12.11 16.27
N VAL A 90 -17.89 -10.96 16.09
CA VAL A 90 -18.96 -10.53 17.00
C VAL A 90 -20.15 -11.50 16.98
N ALA A 91 -20.51 -12.04 15.82
CA ALA A 91 -21.59 -13.02 15.71
C ALA A 91 -21.20 -14.35 16.37
N LEU A 92 -19.98 -14.84 16.13
CA LEU A 92 -19.46 -16.06 16.74
C LEU A 92 -19.38 -15.95 18.26
N LEU A 93 -18.86 -14.83 18.78
CA LEU A 93 -18.72 -14.62 20.22
C LEU A 93 -20.07 -14.68 20.94
N LYS A 94 -21.14 -14.15 20.36
CA LYS A 94 -22.50 -14.26 20.93
C LYS A 94 -22.96 -15.72 21.01
N MET A 95 -22.70 -16.51 19.97
CA MET A 95 -23.05 -17.92 19.93
C MET A 95 -22.22 -18.72 20.94
N GLU A 96 -20.92 -18.46 21.03
CA GLU A 96 -20.02 -19.09 21.98
C GLU A 96 -20.45 -18.81 23.42
N MET A 97 -20.78 -17.56 23.78
CA MET A 97 -21.29 -17.22 25.12
C MET A 97 -22.55 -18.01 25.47
N GLN A 98 -23.49 -18.14 24.52
CA GLN A 98 -24.69 -18.94 24.71
C GLN A 98 -24.37 -20.42 24.88
N TRP A 99 -23.47 -20.97 24.06
CA TRP A 99 -23.03 -22.36 24.18
C TRP A 99 -22.32 -22.63 25.51
N THR A 100 -21.50 -21.70 25.99
CA THR A 100 -20.85 -21.80 27.30
C THR A 100 -21.89 -21.85 28.42
N ALA A 101 -22.89 -20.97 28.40
CA ALA A 101 -23.97 -21.00 29.40
C ALA A 101 -24.75 -22.33 29.36
N ASN A 102 -25.12 -22.79 28.17
CA ASN A 102 -25.82 -24.06 27.97
C ASN A 102 -24.98 -25.26 28.44
N PHE A 103 -23.67 -25.23 28.19
CA PHE A 103 -22.73 -26.27 28.62
C PHE A 103 -22.71 -26.40 30.14
N PHE A 104 -22.59 -25.27 30.87
CA PHE A 104 -22.60 -25.29 32.33
C PHE A 104 -23.96 -25.72 32.89
N GLN A 105 -25.07 -25.27 32.30
CA GLN A 105 -26.41 -25.69 32.74
C GLN A 105 -26.59 -27.21 32.63
N HIS A 106 -26.24 -27.79 31.48
CA HIS A 106 -26.31 -29.23 31.24
C HIS A 106 -25.46 -30.05 32.23
N HIS A 107 -24.27 -29.54 32.59
CA HIS A 107 -23.43 -30.22 33.59
C HIS A 107 -23.95 -30.04 35.01
N SER A 108 -24.54 -28.88 35.34
CA SER A 108 -25.19 -28.67 36.63
C SER A 108 -26.34 -29.66 36.86
N ASP A 109 -27.10 -29.99 35.81
CA ASP A 109 -28.20 -30.94 35.91
C ASP A 109 -27.70 -32.39 36.09
N LYS A 110 -26.49 -32.71 35.61
CA LYS A 110 -25.85 -34.01 35.78
C LYS A 110 -25.13 -34.21 37.12
N TRP A 111 -24.74 -33.12 37.78
CA TRP A 111 -23.98 -33.17 39.04
C TRP A 111 -24.87 -33.05 40.28
N ARG A 112 -26.17 -32.84 40.08
CA ARG A 112 -27.18 -32.93 41.12
C ARG A 112 -27.54 -34.39 41.38
#